data_AF-A0A059DXN6-F1
#
_entry.id   AF-A0A059DXN6-F1
#
_cell.length_a   1.000
_cell.length_b   1.000
_cell.length_c   1.000
_cell.angle_alpha   90.00
_cell.angle_beta   90.00
_cell.angle_gamma   90.00
#
_symmetry.space_group_name_H-M   'P 1'
#
loop_
_entity.id
_entity.type
_entity.pdbx_description
1 polymer ?
#
loop_
_entity_poly.entity_id
_entity_poly.type
_entity_poly.pdbx_seq_one_letter_code
_entity_poly.pdbx_strand_id
1 'polypeptide(L)'
;MLNETPETAGLRDKQAAAACGMPLLLNAYKQVAHEFGFDIAQVLVTLQDMEERKRFLNTKNTVHRLLQGEILPIVNENDSITTEEIRVGDNDRLAAKVAQMIQADHLVILTCIDGLYDRNPEEPGAKLVEEVHDVSEYIAVTEGTSSLGSGGMLTKMQAANMAQNAGCTTLIANGEHEAPVSSVLFNERPHTKCLAHTKPASAWATWLTDRLQIAGSIVIRDELANSLSHSPEHVLHEDIISIQGQYLKGDVIHVYDEKGDEIARGMTNFSSEETMVLARHPEISPKELLGYQTGGTVISRENLIVLEDRHLLWDKPDQETMVEVAET
;
A
#
# COMPACT_ATOMS: atom_id res chain seq x y z
N MET A 1 22.91 -3.60 25.55
CA MET A 1 23.94 -4.05 24.57
C MET A 1 24.65 -2.89 23.88
N LEU A 2 24.07 -1.68 23.80
CA LEU A 2 24.67 -0.54 23.09
C LEU A 2 24.98 0.67 23.99
N ASN A 3 24.83 0.56 25.32
CA ASN A 3 25.07 1.64 26.29
C ASN A 3 24.36 2.99 25.99
N GLU A 4 23.30 2.96 25.19
CA GLU A 4 22.44 4.10 24.88
C GLU A 4 21.02 3.84 25.42
N THR A 5 20.28 4.91 25.69
CA THR A 5 18.85 4.83 26.05
C THR A 5 17.98 5.16 24.84
N PRO A 6 16.69 4.78 24.81
CA PRO A 6 15.79 5.12 23.70
C PRO A 6 15.76 6.62 23.36
N GLU A 7 15.97 7.47 24.36
CA GLU A 7 15.96 8.93 24.24
C GLU A 7 17.26 9.50 23.66
N THR A 8 18.39 8.79 23.78
CA THR A 8 19.71 9.23 23.30
C THR A 8 20.18 8.51 22.04
N ALA A 9 19.56 7.37 21.71
CA ALA A 9 19.93 6.52 20.59
C ALA A 9 19.72 7.21 19.23
N GLY A 10 20.81 7.31 18.45
CA GLY A 10 20.74 7.73 17.05
C GLY A 10 20.23 6.61 16.13
N LEU A 11 20.05 6.92 14.84
CA LEU A 11 19.61 5.93 13.84
C LEU A 11 20.46 4.65 13.88
N ARG A 12 21.78 4.78 13.89
CA ARG A 12 22.70 3.63 13.90
C ARG A 12 22.53 2.75 15.14
N ASP A 13 22.28 3.36 16.30
CA ASP A 13 22.08 2.62 17.55
C ASP A 13 20.75 1.87 17.52
N LYS A 14 19.70 2.49 16.97
CA LYS A 14 18.40 1.85 16.75
C LYS A 14 18.49 0.67 15.78
N GLN A 15 19.20 0.83 14.66
CA GLN A 15 19.44 -0.24 13.69
C GLN A 15 20.22 -1.40 14.31
N ALA A 16 21.27 -1.10 15.09
CA ALA A 16 22.04 -2.11 15.79
C ALA A 16 21.22 -2.82 16.88
N ALA A 17 20.36 -2.08 17.60
CA ALA A 17 19.45 -2.64 18.58
C ALA A 17 18.44 -3.59 17.93
N ALA A 18 17.85 -3.21 16.80
CA ALA A 18 16.95 -4.05 16.03
C ALA A 18 17.65 -5.32 15.52
N ALA A 19 18.87 -5.20 15.00
CA ALA A 19 19.69 -6.33 14.57
C ALA A 19 19.97 -7.33 15.71
N CYS A 20 20.27 -6.84 16.92
CA CYS A 20 20.45 -7.69 18.10
C CYS A 20 19.13 -8.25 18.66
N GLY A 21 18.03 -7.50 18.56
CA GLY A 21 16.73 -7.87 19.10
C GLY A 21 15.98 -8.91 18.27
N MET A 22 16.12 -8.87 16.94
CA MET A 22 15.41 -9.74 16.03
C MET A 22 15.62 -11.25 16.29
N PRO A 23 16.86 -11.75 16.51
CA PRO A 23 17.06 -13.15 16.90
C PRO A 23 16.38 -13.53 18.22
N LEU A 24 16.30 -12.60 19.18
CA LEU A 24 15.64 -12.84 20.46
C LEU A 24 14.12 -12.95 20.30
N LEU A 25 13.53 -12.05 19.52
CA LEU A 25 12.10 -12.06 19.19
C LEU A 25 11.71 -13.38 18.51
N LEU A 26 12.46 -13.80 17.49
CA LEU A 26 12.19 -15.06 16.80
C LEU A 26 12.37 -16.27 17.71
N ASN A 27 13.34 -16.25 18.61
CA ASN A 27 13.52 -17.34 19.55
C ASN A 27 12.32 -17.47 20.49
N ALA A 28 11.73 -16.35 20.93
CA ALA A 28 10.49 -16.38 21.73
C ALA A 28 9.32 -17.00 20.94
N TYR A 29 9.10 -16.55 19.69
CA TYR A 29 8.09 -17.15 18.82
C TYR A 29 8.36 -18.65 18.57
N LYS A 30 9.62 -19.03 18.36
CA LYS A 30 10.00 -20.43 18.12
C LYS A 30 9.72 -21.33 19.32
N GLN A 31 9.92 -20.83 20.54
CA GLN A 31 9.61 -21.57 21.76
C GLN A 31 8.12 -21.87 21.87
N VAL A 32 7.27 -20.85 21.63
CA VAL A 32 5.82 -21.02 21.60
C VAL A 32 5.41 -21.97 20.48
N ALA A 33 5.92 -21.77 19.27
CA ALA A 33 5.61 -22.62 18.11
C ALA A 33 5.95 -24.10 18.35
N HIS A 34 7.09 -24.37 18.98
CA HIS A 34 7.50 -25.72 19.36
C HIS A 34 6.54 -26.34 20.39
N GLU A 35 6.05 -25.58 21.36
CA GLU A 35 5.07 -26.07 22.35
C GLU A 35 3.75 -26.47 21.70
N PHE A 36 3.31 -25.73 20.69
CA PHE A 36 2.04 -25.97 19.97
C PHE A 36 2.20 -26.82 18.69
N GLY A 37 3.41 -27.28 18.37
CA GLY A 37 3.66 -28.23 17.28
C GLY A 37 3.58 -27.65 15.86
N PHE A 38 3.92 -26.36 15.68
CA PHE A 38 4.00 -25.74 14.36
C PHE A 38 5.38 -25.10 14.11
N ASP A 39 5.72 -24.90 12.84
CA ASP A 39 6.97 -24.23 12.44
C ASP A 39 6.74 -22.74 12.17
N ILE A 40 7.79 -21.94 12.36
CA ILE A 40 7.80 -20.52 12.00
C ILE A 40 8.83 -20.22 10.91
N ALA A 41 8.60 -19.17 10.14
CA ALA A 41 9.58 -18.63 9.21
C ALA A 41 9.67 -17.11 9.32
N GLN A 42 10.89 -16.58 9.41
CA GLN A 42 11.12 -15.15 9.41
C GLN A 42 10.96 -14.58 8.00
N VAL A 43 10.26 -13.46 7.88
CA VAL A 43 10.20 -12.65 6.66
C VAL A 43 10.54 -11.20 7.02
N LEU A 44 11.65 -10.70 6.48
CA LEU A 44 12.07 -9.31 6.66
C LEU A 44 11.82 -8.53 5.39
N VAL A 45 11.17 -7.38 5.51
CA VAL A 45 10.82 -6.52 4.37
C VAL A 45 11.04 -5.06 4.71
N THR A 46 11.29 -4.23 3.72
CA THR A 46 11.22 -2.77 3.84
C THR A 46 9.93 -2.27 3.19
N LEU A 47 9.48 -1.06 3.54
CA LEU A 47 8.37 -0.41 2.83
C LEU A 47 8.63 -0.33 1.31
N GLN A 48 9.88 -0.03 0.90
CA GLN A 48 10.28 0.00 -0.51
C GLN A 48 10.12 -1.37 -1.21
N ASP A 49 10.39 -2.48 -0.49
CA ASP A 49 10.18 -3.82 -1.03
C ASP A 49 8.70 -4.11 -1.31
N MET A 50 7.78 -3.49 -0.55
CA MET A 50 6.34 -3.61 -0.73
C MET A 50 5.80 -2.71 -1.85
N GLU A 51 6.54 -1.67 -2.22
CA GLU A 51 6.19 -0.78 -3.32
C GLU A 51 6.68 -1.33 -4.67
N GLU A 52 7.88 -1.91 -4.75
CA GLU A 52 8.43 -2.46 -6.00
C GLU A 52 7.72 -3.77 -6.41
N ARG A 53 7.04 -3.80 -7.57
CA ARG A 53 6.23 -4.95 -8.04
C ARG A 53 6.97 -6.29 -7.95
N LYS A 54 8.21 -6.32 -8.44
CA LYS A 54 8.99 -7.56 -8.52
C LYS A 54 9.30 -8.10 -7.13
N ARG A 55 9.70 -7.24 -6.20
CA ARG A 55 9.96 -7.63 -4.81
C ARG A 55 8.67 -8.00 -4.10
N PHE A 56 7.61 -7.23 -4.28
CA PHE A 56 6.28 -7.54 -3.77
C PHE A 56 5.81 -8.93 -4.20
N LEU A 57 5.88 -9.27 -5.50
CA LEU A 57 5.47 -10.59 -6.00
C LEU A 57 6.35 -11.72 -5.46
N ASN A 58 7.65 -11.49 -5.31
CA ASN A 58 8.56 -12.48 -4.74
C ASN A 58 8.26 -12.75 -3.27
N THR A 59 8.03 -11.70 -2.47
CA THR A 59 7.61 -11.83 -1.08
C THR A 59 6.27 -12.53 -0.98
N LYS A 60 5.29 -12.13 -1.81
CA LYS A 60 3.97 -12.77 -1.89
C LYS A 60 4.08 -14.28 -2.13
N ASN A 61 4.83 -14.69 -3.15
CA ASN A 61 5.02 -16.10 -3.49
C ASN A 61 5.67 -16.88 -2.34
N THR A 62 6.64 -16.26 -1.66
CA THR A 62 7.31 -16.86 -0.50
C THR A 62 6.33 -17.06 0.66
N VAL A 63 5.59 -16.02 1.03
CA VAL A 63 4.60 -16.08 2.11
C VAL A 63 3.50 -17.10 1.81
N HIS A 64 2.97 -17.13 0.58
CA HIS A 64 2.00 -18.16 0.19
C HIS A 64 2.58 -19.57 0.28
N ARG A 65 3.83 -19.79 -0.15
CA ARG A 65 4.45 -21.11 -0.09
C ARG A 65 4.67 -21.58 1.35
N LEU A 66 5.00 -20.67 2.26
CA LEU A 66 5.10 -20.94 3.71
C LEU A 66 3.75 -21.36 4.28
N LEU A 67 2.70 -20.58 4.02
CA LEU A 67 1.34 -20.90 4.47
C LEU A 67 0.83 -22.23 3.91
N GLN A 68 1.09 -22.54 2.64
CA GLN A 68 0.79 -23.85 2.03
C GLN A 68 1.55 -25.01 2.68
N GLY A 69 2.69 -24.73 3.30
CA GLY A 69 3.48 -25.70 4.05
C GLY A 69 3.12 -25.76 5.53
N GLU A 70 2.03 -25.10 5.96
CA GLU A 70 1.63 -25.00 7.37
C GLU A 70 2.71 -24.35 8.26
N ILE A 71 3.55 -23.48 7.69
CA ILE A 71 4.58 -22.72 8.39
C ILE A 71 4.06 -21.30 8.64
N LEU A 72 4.07 -20.85 9.90
CA LEU A 72 3.63 -19.52 10.30
C LEU A 72 4.68 -18.44 9.94
N PRO A 73 4.38 -17.51 9.01
CA PRO A 73 5.29 -16.42 8.69
C PRO A 73 5.28 -15.36 9.81
N ILE A 74 6.45 -15.02 10.32
CA ILE A 74 6.67 -13.88 11.23
C ILE A 74 7.27 -12.75 10.41
N VAL A 75 6.44 -11.78 10.05
CA VAL A 75 6.83 -10.64 9.21
C VAL A 75 7.22 -9.46 10.10
N ASN A 76 8.34 -8.81 9.80
CA ASN A 76 8.72 -7.55 10.42
C ASN A 76 9.48 -6.66 9.44
N GLU A 77 9.56 -5.38 9.76
CA GLU A 77 10.41 -4.47 9.03
C GLU A 77 11.90 -4.83 9.17
N ASN A 78 12.67 -4.62 8.10
CA ASN A 78 14.11 -4.83 8.07
C ASN A 78 14.86 -3.56 8.50
N ASP A 79 14.71 -3.20 9.77
CA ASP A 79 15.26 -1.97 10.35
C ASP A 79 16.78 -1.83 10.16
N SER A 80 17.52 -2.93 9.99
CA SER A 80 18.98 -2.89 9.82
C SER A 80 19.44 -2.27 8.49
N ILE A 81 18.55 -2.16 7.50
CA ILE A 81 18.87 -1.61 6.17
C ILE A 81 17.98 -0.43 5.78
N THR A 82 17.00 -0.05 6.61
CA THR A 82 16.15 1.12 6.35
C THR A 82 16.93 2.40 6.60
N THR A 83 16.86 3.33 5.65
CA THR A 83 17.56 4.63 5.73
C THR A 83 16.73 5.72 6.40
N GLU A 84 15.43 5.49 6.55
CA GLU A 84 14.53 6.38 7.27
C GLU A 84 14.61 6.12 8.78
N GLU A 85 14.34 7.14 9.59
CA GLU A 85 14.19 6.92 11.04
C GLU A 85 13.04 5.94 11.29
N ILE A 86 13.26 4.95 12.14
CA ILE A 86 12.22 4.00 12.59
C ILE A 86 11.03 4.82 13.14
N ARG A 87 9.90 4.82 12.44
CA ARG A 87 8.73 5.61 12.85
C ARG A 87 7.74 4.76 13.63
N VAL A 88 7.04 5.41 14.55
CA VAL A 88 5.93 4.80 15.27
C VAL A 88 4.77 4.59 14.28
N GLY A 89 4.29 3.35 14.17
CA GLY A 89 3.15 2.99 13.33
C GLY A 89 3.50 2.42 11.96
N ASP A 90 4.79 2.26 11.62
CA ASP A 90 5.20 1.63 10.36
C ASP A 90 4.71 0.18 10.26
N ASN A 91 4.69 -0.55 11.39
CA ASN A 91 4.14 -1.90 11.43
C ASN A 91 2.61 -1.96 11.22
N ASP A 92 1.84 -0.92 11.53
CA ASP A 92 0.40 -0.89 11.23
C ASP A 92 0.21 -0.88 9.69
N ARG A 93 0.97 -0.02 8.99
CA ARG A 93 0.94 0.08 7.53
C ARG A 93 1.50 -1.18 6.87
N LEU A 94 2.58 -1.73 7.40
CA LEU A 94 3.15 -2.98 6.94
C LEU A 94 2.14 -4.12 7.08
N ALA A 95 1.45 -4.23 8.21
CA ALA A 95 0.43 -5.25 8.43
C ALA A 95 -0.72 -5.13 7.41
N ALA A 96 -1.17 -3.91 7.08
CA ALA A 96 -2.16 -3.70 6.02
C ALA A 96 -1.65 -4.10 4.63
N LYS A 97 -0.40 -3.77 4.28
CA LYS A 97 0.22 -4.21 3.02
C LYS A 97 0.37 -5.73 2.95
N VAL A 98 0.73 -6.38 4.05
CA VAL A 98 0.81 -7.84 4.13
C VAL A 98 -0.56 -8.47 3.97
N ALA A 99 -1.59 -7.95 4.65
CA ALA A 99 -2.97 -8.40 4.52
C ALA A 99 -3.47 -8.29 3.06
N GLN A 100 -3.20 -7.16 2.41
CA GLN A 100 -3.47 -6.97 0.98
C GLN A 100 -2.72 -7.99 0.11
N MET A 101 -1.42 -8.19 0.38
CA MET A 101 -0.55 -9.08 -0.39
C MET A 101 -1.07 -10.52 -0.40
N ILE A 102 -1.50 -11.02 0.75
CA ILE A 102 -2.01 -12.39 0.93
C ILE A 102 -3.52 -12.52 0.70
N GLN A 103 -4.21 -11.40 0.43
CA GLN A 103 -5.68 -11.34 0.32
C GLN A 103 -6.39 -11.87 1.57
N ALA A 104 -5.97 -11.37 2.73
CA ALA A 104 -6.54 -11.78 4.01
C ALA A 104 -8.00 -11.32 4.14
N ASP A 105 -8.86 -12.18 4.69
CA ASP A 105 -10.24 -11.81 5.05
C ASP A 105 -10.27 -10.81 6.22
N HIS A 106 -9.34 -10.99 7.17
CA HIS A 106 -9.26 -10.21 8.40
C HIS A 106 -7.84 -9.73 8.70
N LEU A 107 -7.73 -8.47 9.12
CA LEU A 107 -6.56 -7.88 9.75
C LEU A 107 -6.89 -7.58 11.20
N VAL A 108 -6.16 -8.16 12.15
CA VAL A 108 -6.36 -7.89 13.58
C VAL A 108 -5.22 -7.01 14.09
N ILE A 109 -5.56 -5.80 14.55
CA ILE A 109 -4.62 -4.86 15.17
C ILE A 109 -4.84 -4.90 16.68
N LEU A 110 -3.85 -5.42 17.40
CA LEU A 110 -3.84 -5.48 18.86
C LEU A 110 -3.19 -4.21 19.42
N THR A 111 -3.90 -3.50 20.28
CA THR A 111 -3.46 -2.24 20.92
C THR A 111 -3.67 -2.26 22.43
N CYS A 112 -3.45 -1.15 23.14
CA CYS A 112 -3.63 -1.05 24.59
C CYS A 112 -5.01 -0.51 25.01
N ILE A 113 -5.88 -0.21 24.04
CA ILE A 113 -7.26 0.26 24.24
C ILE A 113 -8.24 -0.65 23.50
N ASP A 114 -9.52 -0.64 23.92
CA ASP A 114 -10.50 -1.59 23.39
C ASP A 114 -10.89 -1.34 21.92
N GLY A 115 -10.57 -0.18 21.35
CA GLY A 115 -10.79 0.15 19.94
C GLY A 115 -10.81 1.65 19.68
N LEU A 116 -11.53 2.06 18.65
CA LEU A 116 -11.78 3.46 18.31
C LEU A 116 -12.92 4.02 19.17
N TYR A 117 -12.73 5.21 19.74
CA TYR A 117 -13.75 5.92 20.51
C TYR A 117 -14.22 7.17 19.78
N ASP A 118 -15.46 7.60 20.05
CA ASP A 118 -16.05 8.83 19.51
C ASP A 118 -15.37 10.12 20.00
N ARG A 119 -14.61 10.02 21.09
CA ARG A 119 -13.80 11.07 21.72
C ARG A 119 -12.68 10.42 22.53
N ASN A 120 -11.85 11.21 23.22
CA ASN A 120 -10.80 10.64 24.06
C ASN A 120 -11.41 9.66 25.09
N PRO A 121 -10.95 8.39 25.17
CA PRO A 121 -11.49 7.39 26.08
C PRO A 121 -11.39 7.76 27.57
N GLU A 122 -10.52 8.69 27.95
CA GLU A 122 -10.42 9.22 29.31
C GLU A 122 -11.53 10.23 29.64
N GLU A 123 -12.25 10.75 28.63
CA GLU A 123 -13.35 11.68 28.83
C GLU A 123 -14.64 10.97 29.29
N PRO A 124 -15.36 11.54 30.28
CA PRO A 124 -16.64 10.98 30.72
C PRO A 124 -17.64 10.87 29.57
N GLY A 125 -18.17 9.66 29.38
CA GLY A 125 -19.19 9.39 28.36
C GLY A 125 -18.62 9.06 26.98
N ALA A 126 -17.30 8.87 26.84
CA ALA A 126 -16.70 8.29 25.64
C ALA A 126 -17.32 6.92 25.32
N LYS A 127 -17.65 6.71 24.05
CA LYS A 127 -18.27 5.48 23.56
C LYS A 127 -17.39 4.82 22.52
N LEU A 128 -17.27 3.51 22.63
CA LEU A 128 -16.62 2.69 21.63
C LEU A 128 -17.43 2.74 20.33
N VAL A 129 -16.74 2.94 19.21
CA VAL A 129 -17.28 2.81 17.87
C VAL A 129 -17.18 1.33 17.49
N GLU A 130 -18.30 0.61 17.50
CA GLU A 130 -18.31 -0.84 17.25
C GLU A 130 -18.08 -1.18 15.77
N GLU A 131 -18.64 -0.41 14.85
CA GLU A 131 -18.55 -0.64 13.41
C GLU A 131 -18.26 0.66 12.65
N VAL A 132 -17.36 0.57 11.67
CA VAL A 132 -16.92 1.65 10.79
C VAL A 132 -17.09 1.17 9.35
N HIS A 133 -17.99 1.81 8.62
CA HIS A 133 -18.26 1.50 7.21
C HIS A 133 -17.38 2.27 6.24
N ASP A 134 -16.96 3.47 6.60
CA ASP A 134 -16.05 4.32 5.84
C ASP A 134 -14.99 4.84 6.79
N VAL A 135 -13.77 4.31 6.69
CA VAL A 135 -12.67 4.68 7.59
C VAL A 135 -12.19 6.12 7.30
N SER A 136 -12.39 6.63 6.08
CA SER A 136 -11.92 7.96 5.67
C SER A 136 -12.58 9.10 6.45
N GLU A 137 -13.85 8.94 6.84
CA GLU A 137 -14.58 9.92 7.66
C GLU A 137 -13.93 10.14 9.02
N TYR A 138 -13.32 9.09 9.59
CA TYR A 138 -12.68 9.15 10.91
C TYR A 138 -11.24 9.66 10.83
N ILE A 139 -10.53 9.44 9.71
CA ILE A 139 -9.18 9.96 9.50
C ILE A 139 -9.18 11.49 9.56
N ALA A 140 -10.12 12.14 8.87
CA ALA A 140 -10.25 13.60 8.86
C ALA A 140 -10.48 14.21 10.25
N VAL A 141 -11.17 13.49 11.13
CA VAL A 141 -11.45 13.92 12.51
C VAL A 141 -10.22 13.72 13.42
N THR A 142 -9.45 12.65 13.18
CA THR A 142 -8.21 12.37 13.93
C THR A 142 -7.04 13.30 13.60
N GLU A 143 -7.07 14.01 12.47
CA GLU A 143 -6.07 15.03 12.13
C GLU A 143 -6.23 16.32 12.95
N GLY A 144 -7.46 16.65 13.37
CA GLY A 144 -7.79 17.92 14.02
C GLY A 144 -7.69 17.96 15.55
N THR A 145 -7.48 16.81 16.20
CA THR A 145 -7.59 16.69 17.67
C THR A 145 -6.31 16.14 18.29
N SER A 146 -5.41 17.05 18.66
CA SER A 146 -4.20 16.76 19.47
C SER A 146 -4.50 16.27 20.90
N SER A 147 -5.78 16.18 21.28
CA SER A 147 -6.28 15.70 22.57
C SER A 147 -6.71 14.23 22.60
N LEU A 148 -6.74 13.54 21.46
CA LEU A 148 -6.94 12.10 21.34
C LEU A 148 -5.56 11.42 21.21
N GLY A 149 -5.04 10.87 22.31
CA GLY A 149 -3.89 9.96 22.38
C GLY A 149 -2.97 9.87 21.15
N SER A 150 -2.08 10.87 21.02
CA SER A 150 -0.86 10.96 20.19
C SER A 150 -0.59 9.81 19.20
N GLY A 151 -1.01 9.99 17.94
CA GLY A 151 -0.48 9.34 16.73
C GLY A 151 -0.82 7.87 16.50
N GLY A 152 -0.96 7.08 17.57
CA GLY A 152 -1.12 5.62 17.47
C GLY A 152 -2.47 5.17 16.89
N MET A 153 -3.55 5.93 17.08
CA MET A 153 -4.86 5.60 16.47
C MET A 153 -4.92 6.05 15.01
N LEU A 154 -4.33 7.19 14.66
CA LEU A 154 -4.28 7.67 13.28
C LEU A 154 -3.63 6.63 12.36
N THR A 155 -2.49 6.06 12.75
CA THR A 155 -1.80 5.03 11.95
C THR A 155 -2.62 3.76 11.80
N LYS A 156 -3.41 3.40 12.81
CA LYS A 156 -4.33 2.23 12.77
C LYS A 156 -5.50 2.47 11.85
N MET A 157 -6.05 3.68 11.87
CA MET A 157 -7.12 4.07 10.93
C MET A 157 -6.58 4.15 9.51
N GLN A 158 -5.37 4.65 9.28
CA GLN A 158 -4.72 4.59 7.97
C GLN A 158 -4.53 3.15 7.48
N ALA A 159 -4.04 2.26 8.34
CA ALA A 159 -3.91 0.84 8.03
C ALA A 159 -5.27 0.17 7.76
N ALA A 160 -6.28 0.50 8.56
CA ALA A 160 -7.64 0.00 8.39
C ALA A 160 -8.25 0.46 7.06
N ASN A 161 -8.00 1.70 6.64
CA ASN A 161 -8.44 2.23 5.35
C ASN A 161 -7.80 1.48 4.18
N MET A 162 -6.48 1.24 4.25
CA MET A 162 -5.76 0.45 3.26
C MET A 162 -6.32 -0.98 3.15
N ALA A 163 -6.53 -1.63 4.30
CA ALA A 163 -7.11 -2.98 4.37
C ALA A 163 -8.55 -2.99 3.85
N GLN A 164 -9.38 -2.02 4.22
CA GLN A 164 -10.76 -1.87 3.78
C GLN A 164 -10.87 -1.79 2.25
N ASN A 165 -10.00 -1.00 1.60
CA ASN A 165 -9.91 -0.88 0.14
C ASN A 165 -9.38 -2.15 -0.54
N ALA A 166 -8.64 -2.99 0.18
CA ALA A 166 -8.18 -4.29 -0.27
C ALA A 166 -9.22 -5.41 -0.09
N GLY A 167 -10.41 -5.11 0.44
CA GLY A 167 -11.42 -6.12 0.77
C GLY A 167 -11.17 -6.87 2.08
N CYS A 168 -10.27 -6.36 2.92
CA CYS A 168 -9.91 -6.96 4.20
C CYS A 168 -10.63 -6.22 5.35
N THR A 169 -11.34 -6.95 6.20
CA THR A 169 -12.01 -6.36 7.37
C THR A 169 -10.98 -6.19 8.49
N THR A 170 -10.81 -4.96 8.97
CA THR A 170 -9.89 -4.69 10.08
C THR A 170 -10.60 -4.74 11.42
N LEU A 171 -10.01 -5.41 12.40
CA LEU A 171 -10.49 -5.50 13.78
C LEU A 171 -9.46 -4.84 14.70
N ILE A 172 -9.85 -3.78 15.41
CA ILE A 172 -9.00 -3.08 16.36
C ILE A 172 -9.47 -3.43 17.77
N ALA A 173 -8.60 -4.03 18.57
CA ALA A 173 -8.95 -4.51 19.91
C ALA A 173 -7.77 -4.43 20.89
N ASN A 174 -8.06 -4.49 22.18
CA ASN A 174 -7.03 -4.52 23.21
C ASN A 174 -6.32 -5.90 23.25
N GLY A 175 -5.00 -5.89 23.14
CA GLY A 175 -4.13 -7.06 23.10
C GLY A 175 -3.73 -7.64 24.46
N GLU A 176 -3.99 -6.92 25.56
CA GLU A 176 -3.65 -7.37 26.93
C GLU A 176 -4.70 -8.32 27.52
N HIS A 177 -5.89 -8.39 26.93
CA HIS A 177 -6.93 -9.34 27.34
C HIS A 177 -6.59 -10.78 26.96
N GLU A 178 -7.13 -11.74 27.70
CA GLU A 178 -7.01 -13.16 27.35
C GLU A 178 -7.63 -13.47 25.99
N ALA A 179 -7.04 -14.45 25.31
CA ALA A 179 -7.43 -14.86 23.96
C ALA A 179 -7.52 -13.68 22.97
N PRO A 180 -6.46 -12.86 22.83
CA PRO A 180 -6.50 -11.54 22.19
C PRO A 180 -6.88 -11.56 20.70
N VAL A 181 -6.91 -12.73 20.05
CA VAL A 181 -7.35 -12.87 18.66
C VAL A 181 -8.70 -13.57 18.56
N SER A 182 -8.84 -14.76 19.12
CA SER A 182 -10.03 -15.59 18.95
C SER A 182 -11.30 -14.95 19.49
N SER A 183 -11.27 -14.33 20.67
CA SER A 183 -12.47 -13.72 21.26
C SER A 183 -12.94 -12.47 20.49
N VAL A 184 -12.05 -11.78 19.74
CA VAL A 184 -12.49 -10.73 18.80
C VAL A 184 -13.20 -11.36 17.61
N LEU A 185 -12.58 -12.38 17.00
CA LEU A 185 -13.13 -13.05 15.82
C LEU A 185 -14.51 -13.68 16.10
N PHE A 186 -14.74 -14.15 17.33
CA PHE A 186 -16.04 -14.71 17.76
C PHE A 186 -17.02 -13.68 18.31
N ASN A 187 -16.69 -12.37 18.28
CA ASN A 187 -17.51 -11.29 18.84
C ASN A 187 -17.84 -11.43 20.34
N GLU A 188 -16.91 -11.99 21.12
CA GLU A 188 -17.10 -12.26 22.55
C GLU A 188 -16.68 -11.08 23.44
N ARG A 189 -16.16 -9.99 22.86
CA ARG A 189 -15.74 -8.79 23.60
C ARG A 189 -15.81 -7.50 22.78
N PRO A 190 -15.70 -6.33 23.44
CA PRO A 190 -15.66 -5.04 22.77
C PRO A 190 -14.44 -4.92 21.84
N HIS A 191 -14.69 -4.40 20.64
CA HIS A 191 -13.70 -4.07 19.62
C HIS A 191 -14.33 -3.15 18.56
N THR A 192 -13.50 -2.54 17.72
CA THR A 192 -13.97 -1.81 16.53
C THR A 192 -13.77 -2.64 15.28
N LYS A 193 -14.80 -2.72 14.43
CA LYS A 193 -14.76 -3.38 13.12
C LYS A 193 -14.77 -2.34 12.00
N CYS A 194 -13.69 -2.26 11.25
CA CYS A 194 -13.66 -1.52 10.00
C CYS A 194 -14.01 -2.48 8.85
N LEU A 195 -15.23 -2.38 8.35
CA LEU A 195 -15.81 -3.37 7.43
C LEU A 195 -15.21 -3.23 6.03
N ALA A 196 -14.79 -4.33 5.43
CA ALA A 196 -14.35 -4.36 4.03
C ALA A 196 -15.42 -3.81 3.07
N HIS A 197 -15.01 -3.10 2.03
CA HIS A 197 -15.95 -2.68 1.00
C HIS A 197 -16.50 -3.88 0.22
N THR A 198 -17.83 -3.94 0.02
CA THR A 198 -18.57 -5.08 -0.58
C THR A 198 -18.25 -5.35 -2.06
N LYS A 199 -17.53 -4.43 -2.71
CA LYS A 199 -16.89 -4.62 -4.02
C LYS A 199 -15.42 -4.24 -3.84
N PRO A 200 -14.57 -5.15 -3.35
CA PRO A 200 -13.15 -4.84 -3.33
C PRO A 200 -12.72 -4.58 -4.77
N ALA A 201 -12.03 -3.45 -5.00
CA ALA A 201 -11.23 -3.34 -6.20
C ALA A 201 -10.35 -4.61 -6.24
N SER A 202 -10.16 -5.23 -7.40
CA SER A 202 -9.34 -6.46 -7.47
C SER A 202 -8.01 -6.24 -6.73
N ALA A 203 -7.40 -7.25 -6.10
CA ALA A 203 -6.13 -7.04 -5.37
C ALA A 203 -5.04 -6.36 -6.23
N TRP A 204 -5.17 -6.54 -7.54
CA TRP A 204 -4.40 -5.83 -8.56
C TRP A 204 -4.79 -4.35 -8.68
N ALA A 205 -6.09 -4.06 -8.67
CA ALA A 205 -6.60 -2.70 -8.65
C ALA A 205 -6.19 -1.93 -7.38
N THR A 206 -6.32 -2.53 -6.20
CA THR A 206 -5.86 -1.91 -4.95
C THR A 206 -4.34 -1.71 -4.91
N TRP A 207 -3.56 -2.62 -5.53
CA TRP A 207 -2.10 -2.47 -5.63
C TRP A 207 -1.68 -1.24 -6.46
N LEU A 208 -2.44 -0.95 -7.51
CA LEU A 208 -2.23 0.17 -8.44
C LEU A 208 -2.67 1.52 -7.85
N THR A 209 -3.70 1.56 -7.00
CA THR A 209 -4.19 2.81 -6.39
C THR A 209 -3.41 3.26 -5.15
N ASP A 210 -2.83 2.33 -4.38
CA ASP A 210 -2.24 2.59 -3.06
C ASP A 210 -0.75 3.00 -3.06
N ARG A 211 -0.16 3.38 -4.20
CA ARG A 211 1.18 4.00 -4.22
C ARG A 211 1.07 5.50 -3.91
N LEU A 212 1.81 5.94 -2.88
CA LEU A 212 1.91 7.34 -2.42
C LEU A 212 2.96 8.17 -3.18
N GLN A 213 3.74 7.55 -4.08
CA GLN A 213 4.82 8.21 -4.80
C GLN A 213 4.55 8.13 -6.31
N ILE A 214 4.33 9.30 -6.93
CA ILE A 214 4.17 9.47 -8.37
C ILE A 214 5.54 9.22 -9.01
N ALA A 215 5.69 8.13 -9.77
CA ALA A 215 6.89 7.92 -10.59
C ALA A 215 6.88 8.83 -11.85
N GLY A 216 5.69 9.09 -12.39
CA GLY A 216 5.46 10.03 -13.49
C GLY A 216 4.02 9.97 -14.01
N SER A 217 3.77 10.67 -15.10
CA SER A 217 2.45 10.78 -15.71
C SER A 217 2.50 10.85 -17.22
N ILE A 218 1.36 10.53 -17.85
CA ILE A 218 1.13 10.68 -19.28
C ILE A 218 -0.20 11.40 -19.51
N VAL A 219 -0.26 12.20 -20.57
CA VAL A 219 -1.51 12.74 -21.12
C VAL A 219 -1.88 11.92 -22.34
N ILE A 220 -3.12 11.46 -22.40
CA ILE A 220 -3.64 10.69 -23.54
C ILE A 220 -4.66 11.50 -24.34
N ARG A 221 -4.89 11.10 -25.59
CA ARG A 221 -5.91 11.68 -26.47
C ARG A 221 -7.31 11.56 -25.88
N ASP A 222 -8.13 12.59 -26.09
CA ASP A 222 -9.51 12.64 -25.62
C ASP A 222 -10.37 11.47 -26.15
N GLU A 223 -10.08 10.96 -27.35
CA GLU A 223 -10.79 9.78 -27.91
C GLU A 223 -10.63 8.54 -27.02
N LEU A 224 -9.40 8.25 -26.58
CA LEU A 224 -9.13 7.14 -25.65
C LEU A 224 -9.67 7.47 -24.26
N ALA A 225 -9.49 8.69 -23.76
CA ALA A 225 -10.02 9.11 -22.46
C ALA A 225 -11.54 8.87 -22.35
N ASN A 226 -12.30 9.23 -23.39
CA ASN A 226 -13.73 9.00 -23.46
C ASN A 226 -14.07 7.50 -23.50
N SER A 227 -13.28 6.69 -24.21
CA SER A 227 -13.46 5.22 -24.25
C SER A 227 -13.23 4.58 -22.87
N LEU A 228 -12.17 5.01 -22.18
CA LEU A 228 -11.81 4.54 -20.85
C LEU A 228 -12.91 4.80 -19.81
N SER A 229 -13.65 5.91 -19.92
CA SER A 229 -14.78 6.19 -19.01
C SER A 229 -15.91 5.13 -19.07
N HIS A 230 -16.00 4.35 -20.14
CA HIS A 230 -17.02 3.31 -20.33
C HIS A 230 -16.47 1.90 -20.07
N SER A 231 -15.22 1.63 -20.45
CA SER A 231 -14.58 0.33 -20.21
C SER A 231 -13.04 0.42 -20.24
N PRO A 232 -12.31 -0.37 -19.44
CA PRO A 232 -10.85 -0.38 -19.47
C PRO A 232 -10.31 -0.92 -20.81
N GLU A 233 -9.48 -0.11 -21.46
CA GLU A 233 -8.80 -0.42 -22.74
C GLU A 233 -7.27 -0.35 -22.60
N HIS A 234 -6.56 -0.78 -23.62
CA HIS A 234 -5.11 -0.64 -23.69
C HIS A 234 -4.76 0.81 -24.00
N VAL A 235 -3.72 1.35 -23.36
CA VAL A 235 -3.09 2.61 -23.79
C VAL A 235 -1.94 2.25 -24.70
N LEU A 236 -2.03 2.61 -25.98
CA LEU A 236 -0.97 2.40 -26.96
C LEU A 236 -0.06 3.64 -27.02
N HIS A 237 1.14 3.48 -27.58
CA HIS A 237 2.08 4.61 -27.70
C HIS A 237 1.52 5.76 -28.57
N GLU A 238 0.62 5.47 -29.51
CA GLU A 238 0.03 6.45 -30.42
C GLU A 238 -1.04 7.33 -29.74
N ASP A 239 -1.55 6.87 -28.60
CA ASP A 239 -2.54 7.59 -27.80
C ASP A 239 -1.90 8.65 -26.89
N ILE A 240 -0.58 8.66 -26.76
CA ILE A 240 0.15 9.53 -25.82
C ILE A 240 0.48 10.87 -26.47
N ILE A 241 0.09 11.96 -25.80
CA ILE A 241 0.31 13.35 -26.21
C ILE A 241 1.55 13.93 -25.53
N SER A 242 1.67 13.72 -24.22
CA SER A 242 2.79 14.23 -23.44
C SER A 242 3.17 13.25 -22.32
N ILE A 243 4.43 13.35 -21.91
CA ILE A 243 5.01 12.53 -20.84
C ILE A 243 5.64 13.48 -19.82
N GLN A 244 5.44 13.20 -18.54
CA GLN A 244 6.02 13.96 -17.45
C GLN A 244 6.64 13.04 -16.40
N GLY A 245 7.79 13.45 -15.87
CA GLY A 245 8.57 12.67 -14.91
C GLY A 245 9.43 11.58 -15.58
N GLN A 246 10.30 10.98 -14.78
CA GLN A 246 11.12 9.84 -15.19
C GLN A 246 10.61 8.59 -14.48
N TYR A 247 10.12 7.64 -15.27
CA TYR A 247 9.61 6.36 -14.79
C TYR A 247 10.28 5.20 -15.51
N LEU A 248 10.33 4.05 -14.84
CA LEU A 248 10.83 2.81 -15.38
C LEU A 248 9.69 1.85 -15.72
N LYS A 249 10.02 0.85 -16.52
CA LYS A 249 9.12 -0.27 -16.81
C LYS A 249 8.64 -0.92 -15.49
N GLY A 250 7.33 -1.06 -15.35
CA GLY A 250 6.68 -1.63 -14.17
C GLY A 250 6.33 -0.62 -13.09
N ASP A 251 6.62 0.67 -13.28
CA ASP A 251 6.10 1.72 -12.41
C ASP A 251 4.63 2.00 -12.69
N VAL A 252 3.94 2.50 -11.66
CA VAL A 252 2.58 3.02 -11.78
C VAL A 252 2.68 4.50 -12.13
N ILE A 253 2.01 4.89 -13.20
CA ILE A 253 1.94 6.25 -13.70
C ILE A 253 0.48 6.74 -13.72
N HIS A 254 0.32 8.04 -13.57
CA HIS A 254 -0.99 8.69 -13.65
C HIS A 254 -1.33 8.97 -15.12
N VAL A 255 -2.60 8.81 -15.47
CA VAL A 255 -3.12 9.02 -16.81
C VAL A 255 -4.11 10.19 -16.75
N TYR A 256 -3.77 11.25 -17.48
CA TYR A 256 -4.57 12.46 -17.57
C TYR A 256 -5.21 12.58 -18.95
N ASP A 257 -6.39 13.21 -19.01
CA ASP A 257 -6.99 13.67 -20.26
C ASP A 257 -6.37 15.02 -20.72
N GLU A 258 -6.79 15.53 -21.89
CA GLU A 258 -6.28 16.80 -22.42
C GLU A 258 -6.70 18.03 -21.59
N LYS A 259 -7.73 17.89 -20.75
CA LYS A 259 -8.21 18.94 -19.83
C LYS A 259 -7.37 18.99 -18.55
N GLY A 260 -6.63 17.91 -18.28
CA GLY A 260 -5.77 17.72 -17.12
C GLY A 260 -6.48 17.06 -15.94
N ASP A 261 -7.61 16.39 -16.18
CA ASP A 261 -8.29 15.58 -15.18
C ASP A 261 -7.63 14.19 -15.13
N GLU A 262 -7.35 13.69 -13.93
CA GLU A 262 -6.81 12.34 -13.75
C GLU A 262 -7.93 11.31 -13.95
N ILE A 263 -7.86 10.56 -15.04
CA ILE A 263 -8.92 9.62 -15.43
C ILE A 263 -8.58 8.17 -15.07
N ALA A 264 -7.30 7.85 -14.94
CA ALA A 264 -6.85 6.50 -14.70
C ALA A 264 -5.45 6.44 -14.08
N ARG A 265 -5.14 5.29 -13.49
CA ARG A 265 -3.79 4.90 -13.08
C ARG A 265 -3.44 3.58 -13.71
N GLY A 266 -2.19 3.44 -14.14
CA GLY A 266 -1.78 2.22 -14.81
C GLY A 266 -0.31 1.91 -14.68
N MET A 267 0.01 0.62 -14.76
CA MET A 267 1.39 0.17 -14.73
C MET A 267 1.97 0.15 -16.14
N THR A 268 3.06 0.88 -16.35
CA THR A 268 3.69 0.98 -17.67
C THR A 268 4.53 -0.25 -18.03
N ASN A 269 4.49 -0.62 -19.31
CA ASN A 269 5.31 -1.68 -19.91
C ASN A 269 6.68 -1.18 -20.40
N PHE A 270 6.93 0.13 -20.35
CA PHE A 270 8.11 0.82 -20.89
C PHE A 270 8.62 1.91 -19.94
N SER A 271 9.90 2.27 -20.03
CA SER A 271 10.40 3.48 -19.37
C SER A 271 9.89 4.76 -20.04
N SER A 272 10.06 5.93 -19.42
CA SER A 272 9.68 7.21 -20.03
C SER A 272 10.46 7.49 -21.32
N GLU A 273 11.72 7.06 -21.40
CA GLU A 273 12.55 7.17 -22.61
C GLU A 273 12.03 6.27 -23.75
N GLU A 274 11.75 5.00 -23.45
CA GLU A 274 11.18 4.06 -24.44
C GLU A 274 9.80 4.54 -24.91
N THR A 275 8.96 5.01 -23.99
CA THR A 275 7.62 5.52 -24.29
C THR A 275 7.71 6.76 -25.17
N MET A 276 8.64 7.67 -24.90
CA MET A 276 8.88 8.86 -25.72
C MET A 276 9.30 8.49 -27.15
N VAL A 277 10.22 7.53 -27.32
CA VAL A 277 10.67 7.08 -28.64
C VAL A 277 9.53 6.44 -29.43
N LEU A 278 8.73 5.57 -28.78
CA LEU A 278 7.59 4.92 -29.42
C LEU A 278 6.51 5.92 -29.82
N ALA A 279 6.18 6.87 -28.93
CA ALA A 279 5.11 7.82 -29.16
C ALA A 279 5.48 8.89 -30.21
N ARG A 280 6.78 9.19 -30.38
CA ARG A 280 7.29 10.09 -31.44
C ARG A 280 7.33 9.47 -32.83
N HIS A 281 7.37 8.14 -32.90
CA HIS A 281 7.52 7.40 -34.16
C HIS A 281 6.45 6.32 -34.32
N PRO A 282 5.15 6.67 -34.27
CA PRO A 282 4.07 5.69 -34.36
C PRO A 282 4.07 4.94 -35.70
N GLU A 283 4.71 5.48 -36.74
CA GLU A 283 4.86 4.86 -38.06
C GLU A 283 5.88 3.71 -38.11
N ILE A 284 6.80 3.66 -37.15
CA ILE A 284 7.86 2.64 -37.10
C ILE A 284 7.45 1.55 -36.12
N SER A 285 7.66 0.28 -36.49
CA SER A 285 7.25 -0.80 -35.61
C SER A 285 8.02 -0.77 -34.28
N PRO A 286 7.37 -1.05 -33.14
CA PRO A 286 8.05 -1.05 -31.83
C PRO A 286 9.28 -1.96 -31.76
N LYS A 287 9.29 -3.04 -32.56
CA LYS A 287 10.43 -3.96 -32.69
C LYS A 287 11.65 -3.29 -33.33
N GLU A 288 11.43 -2.46 -34.35
CA GLU A 288 12.51 -1.75 -35.04
C GLU A 288 13.08 -0.63 -34.18
N LEU A 289 12.22 0.09 -33.44
CA LEU A 289 12.64 1.17 -32.54
C LEU A 289 13.41 0.66 -31.31
N LEU A 290 12.92 -0.40 -30.67
CA LEU A 290 13.47 -0.86 -29.39
C LEU A 290 14.39 -2.08 -29.53
N GLY A 291 14.44 -2.72 -30.70
CA GLY A 291 15.30 -3.87 -30.97
C GLY A 291 14.82 -5.21 -30.37
N TYR A 292 13.64 -5.25 -29.75
CA TYR A 292 13.04 -6.47 -29.20
C TYR A 292 11.55 -6.59 -29.55
N GLN A 293 11.00 -7.81 -29.54
CA GLN A 293 9.62 -8.05 -29.96
C GLN A 293 8.63 -7.52 -28.90
N THR A 294 7.88 -6.47 -29.24
CA THR A 294 6.86 -5.86 -28.39
C THR A 294 5.73 -5.25 -29.23
N GLY A 295 4.54 -5.08 -28.65
CA GLY A 295 3.31 -4.66 -29.34
C GLY A 295 2.95 -3.18 -29.19
N GLY A 296 3.84 -2.35 -28.65
CA GLY A 296 3.60 -0.90 -28.50
C GLY A 296 2.57 -0.50 -27.44
N THR A 297 1.98 -1.47 -26.73
CA THR A 297 1.07 -1.26 -25.61
C THR A 297 1.81 -0.73 -24.40
N VAL A 298 1.63 0.56 -24.11
CA VAL A 298 2.28 1.25 -22.99
C VAL A 298 1.66 0.85 -21.67
N ILE A 299 0.32 0.82 -21.58
CA ILE A 299 -0.39 0.28 -20.42
C ILE A 299 -1.39 -0.75 -20.93
N SER A 300 -1.28 -1.99 -20.44
CA SER A 300 -2.26 -3.00 -20.81
C SER A 300 -3.59 -2.77 -20.11
N ARG A 301 -4.72 -3.10 -20.74
CA ARG A 301 -6.06 -2.96 -20.12
C ARG A 301 -6.16 -3.64 -18.76
N GLU A 302 -5.51 -4.80 -18.59
CA GLU A 302 -5.51 -5.52 -17.33
C GLU A 302 -4.72 -4.78 -16.26
N ASN A 303 -3.79 -3.90 -16.64
CA ASN A 303 -2.89 -3.12 -15.79
C ASN A 303 -3.32 -1.65 -15.65
N LEU A 304 -4.55 -1.32 -16.05
CA LEU A 304 -5.14 0.01 -16.02
C LEU A 304 -6.38 0.01 -15.12
N ILE A 305 -6.54 1.05 -14.31
CA ILE A 305 -7.75 1.29 -13.53
C ILE A 305 -8.25 2.67 -13.86
N VAL A 306 -9.53 2.72 -14.19
CA VAL A 306 -10.27 3.96 -14.41
C VAL A 306 -10.76 4.45 -13.04
N LEU A 307 -10.51 5.72 -12.75
CA LEU A 307 -10.97 6.34 -11.51
C LEU A 307 -12.44 6.75 -11.70
N GLU A 308 -13.37 6.15 -10.95
CA GLU A 308 -14.75 6.63 -10.87
C GLU A 308 -14.86 7.71 -9.78
N ASP A 309 -15.46 8.88 -10.12
CA ASP A 309 -15.96 10.07 -9.37
C ASP A 309 -15.64 10.32 -7.87
N ARG A 310 -14.70 9.63 -7.23
CA ARG A 310 -14.40 9.73 -5.80
C ARG A 310 -12.96 9.39 -5.52
N HIS A 311 -12.02 10.27 -5.87
CA HIS A 311 -10.78 10.42 -5.11
C HIS A 311 -10.26 11.85 -5.19
N LEU A 312 -9.53 12.25 -4.14
CA LEU A 312 -8.99 13.58 -3.90
C LEU A 312 -8.28 14.14 -5.14
N LEU A 313 -8.72 15.31 -5.60
CA LEU A 313 -8.03 16.12 -6.60
C LEU A 313 -6.66 16.50 -6.02
N TRP A 314 -5.60 15.88 -6.55
CA TRP A 314 -4.24 16.36 -6.31
C TRP A 314 -3.95 17.51 -7.26
N ASP A 315 -3.20 18.50 -6.79
CA ASP A 315 -2.92 19.71 -7.57
C ASP A 315 -2.33 19.35 -8.94
N LYS A 316 -2.93 19.95 -9.98
CA LYS A 316 -2.52 19.83 -11.37
C LYS A 316 -1.03 20.16 -11.51
N PRO A 317 -0.22 19.35 -12.22
CA PRO A 317 1.18 19.67 -12.42
C PRO A 317 1.35 21.02 -13.15
N ASP A 318 2.35 21.80 -12.72
CA ASP A 318 2.75 23.04 -13.39
C ASP A 318 3.13 22.76 -14.86
N GLN A 319 2.56 23.54 -15.79
CA GLN A 319 2.74 23.38 -17.25
C GLN A 319 4.22 23.39 -17.69
N GLU A 320 5.14 23.90 -16.86
CA GLU A 320 6.57 24.02 -17.18
C GLU A 320 7.35 22.70 -17.18
N THR A 321 6.76 21.57 -16.75
CA THR A 321 7.45 20.25 -16.70
C THR A 321 6.93 19.20 -17.70
N MET A 322 5.99 19.55 -18.58
CA MET A 322 5.49 18.64 -19.61
C MET A 322 6.43 18.61 -20.82
N VAL A 323 6.74 17.40 -21.32
CA VAL A 323 7.43 17.24 -22.60
C VAL A 323 6.42 16.72 -23.62
N GLU A 324 6.10 17.57 -24.60
CA GLU A 324 5.24 17.18 -25.72
C GLU A 324 5.92 16.12 -26.60
N VAL A 325 5.14 15.13 -26.99
CA VAL A 325 5.58 14.04 -27.87
C VAL A 325 5.59 14.50 -29.33
N ALA A 326 4.73 15.45 -29.72
CA ALA A 326 4.67 15.97 -31.09
C ALA A 326 5.29 17.38 -31.19
N GLU A 327 6.30 17.56 -32.05
CA GLU A 327 6.47 18.85 -32.73
C GLU A 327 5.54 18.78 -33.96
N THR A 328 4.64 19.76 -34.10
CA THR A 328 3.79 19.96 -35.29
C THR A 328 4.55 19.88 -36.60
#